data_AF-A0A965GI28-F1
#
_entry.id   AF-A0A965GI28-F1
#
_cell.length_a   1.000
_cell.length_b   1.000
_cell.length_c   1.000
_cell.angle_alpha   90.00
_cell.angle_beta   90.00
_cell.angle_gamma   90.00
#
_symmetry.space_group_name_H-M   'P 1'
#
loop_
_entity.id
_entity.type
_entity.pdbx_description
1 polymer ?
#
loop_
_entity_poly.entity_id
_entity_poly.type
_entity_poly.pdbx_seq_one_letter_code
_entity_poly.pdbx_strand_id
1 'polypeptide(L)'
;MITTYGFSIATPNKDLRQAAIDAVFRWLDEVHPHEKRTNSTPVNIRHSPNDAIFRVDVLEQDSKQAAARGTTVTLITSKDELYFDLRRTLRPTKSALLPRRTIDRPEPRLNKLTLEIVKLFKVRDAEKIIDAEITIANDQLSGQSLAAFAEAPSRRLPILIEVIVGKPAAITSSVTAKQLAGIAHLAHVSSHMADAAFNDLYGAKAIGSGWITVIWP
;
A
#
# COMPACT_ATOMS: atom_id res chain seq x y z
N MET A 1 21.33 6.19 -2.24
CA MET A 1 20.20 5.31 -2.61
C MET A 1 18.98 5.79 -1.84
N ILE A 2 17.83 5.96 -2.49
CA ILE A 2 16.60 6.45 -1.86
C ILE A 2 15.48 5.45 -2.12
N THR A 3 14.72 5.07 -1.09
CA THR A 3 13.48 4.29 -1.28
C THR A 3 12.38 5.22 -1.78
N THR A 4 11.84 4.94 -2.97
CA THR A 4 10.77 5.73 -3.58
C THR A 4 9.39 5.13 -3.34
N TYR A 5 9.33 3.84 -3.00
CA TYR A 5 8.11 3.14 -2.62
C TYR A 5 8.46 1.97 -1.71
N GLY A 6 7.64 1.75 -0.67
CA GLY A 6 7.78 0.62 0.24
C GLY A 6 6.40 0.12 0.67
N PHE A 7 6.24 -1.19 0.68
CA PHE A 7 5.07 -1.89 1.19
C PHE A 7 5.53 -3.11 1.95
N SER A 8 5.05 -3.28 3.18
CA SER A 8 5.38 -4.43 4.01
C SER A 8 4.12 -4.89 4.74
N ILE A 9 3.86 -6.19 4.72
CA ILE A 9 2.72 -6.80 5.38
C ILE A 9 3.10 -8.16 5.94
N ALA A 10 2.55 -8.51 7.09
CA ALA A 10 2.79 -9.78 7.76
C ALA A 10 1.46 -10.49 8.00
N THR A 11 1.43 -11.80 7.78
CA THR A 11 0.27 -12.65 8.09
C THR A 11 0.71 -13.85 8.94
N PRO A 12 -0.07 -14.26 9.94
CA PRO A 12 0.21 -15.49 10.68
C PRO A 12 -0.02 -16.76 9.83
N ASN A 13 -0.69 -16.64 8.68
CA ASN A 13 -0.97 -17.78 7.82
C ASN A 13 0.22 -18.08 6.87
N LYS A 14 1.13 -18.95 7.34
CA LYS A 14 2.33 -19.38 6.59
C LYS A 14 2.02 -20.19 5.33
N ASP A 15 0.85 -20.84 5.25
CA ASP A 15 0.47 -21.69 4.12
C ASP A 15 0.24 -20.87 2.83
N LEU A 16 0.05 -19.55 2.96
CA LEU A 16 -0.06 -18.63 1.83
C LEU A 16 1.27 -18.37 1.11
N ARG A 17 2.40 -18.91 1.61
CA ARG A 17 3.73 -18.67 1.04
C ARG A 17 3.81 -19.01 -0.44
N GLN A 18 3.33 -20.18 -0.84
CA GLN A 18 3.42 -20.60 -2.26
C GLN A 18 2.53 -19.72 -3.14
N ALA A 19 1.29 -19.45 -2.72
CA ALA A 19 0.38 -18.59 -3.46
C ALA A 19 0.93 -17.17 -3.65
N ALA A 20 1.65 -16.65 -2.65
CA ALA A 20 2.29 -15.35 -2.71
C ALA A 20 3.54 -15.36 -3.61
N ILE A 21 4.33 -16.43 -3.60
CA ILE A 21 5.43 -16.64 -4.56
C ILE A 21 4.88 -16.69 -5.99
N ASP A 22 3.78 -17.41 -6.22
CA ASP A 22 3.14 -17.51 -7.53
C ASP A 22 2.61 -16.14 -8.01
N ALA A 23 2.10 -15.31 -7.10
CA ALA A 23 1.71 -13.93 -7.41
C ALA A 23 2.92 -13.08 -7.85
N VAL A 24 4.08 -13.24 -7.19
CA VAL A 24 5.31 -12.56 -7.59
C VAL A 24 5.79 -13.05 -8.95
N PHE A 25 5.74 -14.37 -9.24
CA PHE A 25 6.11 -14.89 -10.55
C PHE A 25 5.18 -14.41 -11.66
N ARG A 26 3.85 -14.41 -11.44
CA ARG A 26 2.89 -13.84 -12.38
C ARG A 26 3.20 -12.37 -12.68
N TRP A 27 3.41 -11.57 -11.64
CA TRP A 27 3.80 -10.16 -11.80
C TRP A 27 5.12 -10.03 -12.57
N LEU A 28 6.11 -10.87 -12.26
CA LEU A 28 7.42 -10.82 -12.90
C LEU A 28 7.33 -11.19 -14.38
N ASP A 29 6.53 -12.18 -14.76
CA ASP A 29 6.38 -12.60 -16.15
C ASP A 29 5.58 -11.58 -16.98
N GLU A 30 4.63 -10.88 -16.38
CA GLU A 30 3.93 -9.78 -17.04
C GLU A 30 4.84 -8.57 -17.30
N VAL A 31 5.66 -8.21 -16.31
CA VAL A 31 6.43 -6.95 -16.33
C VAL A 31 7.81 -7.14 -16.96
N HIS A 32 8.47 -8.25 -16.65
CA HIS A 32 9.80 -8.62 -17.12
C HIS A 32 9.80 -10.09 -17.60
N PRO A 33 9.08 -10.39 -18.70
CA PRO A 33 9.04 -11.73 -19.27
C PRO A 33 10.45 -12.20 -19.63
N HIS A 34 10.70 -13.50 -19.47
CA HIS A 34 12.04 -14.10 -19.61
C HIS A 34 12.76 -13.67 -20.91
N GLU A 35 12.04 -13.66 -22.03
CA GLU A 35 12.56 -13.29 -23.36
C GLU A 35 13.03 -11.83 -23.47
N LYS A 36 12.52 -10.93 -22.62
CA LYS A 36 12.88 -9.50 -22.61
C LYS A 36 13.94 -9.17 -21.55
N ARG A 37 14.40 -10.15 -20.76
CA ARG A 37 15.44 -9.96 -19.76
C ARG A 37 16.79 -9.86 -20.48
N THR A 38 17.44 -8.71 -20.35
CA THR A 38 18.76 -8.45 -20.94
C THR A 38 19.72 -7.99 -19.85
N ASN A 39 21.00 -7.82 -20.19
CA ASN A 39 22.00 -7.29 -19.24
C ASN A 39 21.67 -5.87 -18.73
N SER A 40 20.81 -5.11 -19.43
CA SER A 40 20.34 -3.80 -18.96
C SER A 40 19.16 -3.89 -17.98
N THR A 41 18.54 -5.07 -17.86
CA THR A 41 17.43 -5.34 -16.94
C THR A 41 17.68 -6.66 -16.20
N PRO A 42 18.73 -6.76 -15.36
CA PRO A 42 19.02 -7.99 -14.67
C PRO A 42 17.92 -8.31 -13.65
N VAL A 43 17.46 -9.56 -13.67
CA VAL A 43 16.49 -10.12 -12.74
C VAL A 43 17.17 -11.27 -12.02
N ASN A 44 17.35 -11.12 -10.71
CA ASN A 44 17.92 -12.15 -9.85
C ASN A 44 16.83 -12.75 -8.98
N ILE A 45 16.72 -14.07 -8.97
CA ILE A 45 15.71 -14.80 -8.21
C ILE A 45 16.44 -15.74 -7.26
N ARG A 46 16.29 -15.49 -5.96
CA ARG A 46 16.66 -16.42 -4.90
C ARG A 46 15.41 -17.20 -4.52
N HIS A 47 15.33 -18.42 -5.00
CA HIS A 47 14.24 -19.33 -4.69
C HIS A 47 14.79 -20.75 -4.55
N SER A 48 14.59 -21.35 -3.38
CA SER A 48 14.84 -22.77 -3.15
C SER A 48 13.72 -23.31 -2.25
N PRO A 49 13.25 -24.55 -2.47
CA PRO A 49 12.21 -25.17 -1.64
C PRO A 49 12.57 -25.20 -0.15
N ASN A 50 13.86 -25.29 0.18
CA ASN A 50 14.36 -25.39 1.55
C ASN A 50 14.81 -24.04 2.13
N ASP A 51 14.66 -22.93 1.38
CA ASP A 51 15.08 -21.60 1.85
C ASP A 51 13.91 -20.87 2.51
N ALA A 52 14.13 -20.41 3.75
CA ALA A 52 13.17 -19.59 4.48
C ALA A 52 12.95 -18.21 3.80
N ILE A 53 13.87 -17.81 2.92
CA ILE A 53 13.85 -16.56 2.19
C ILE A 53 13.58 -16.84 0.70
N PHE A 54 12.53 -16.23 0.18
CA PHE A 54 12.33 -16.03 -1.25
C PHE A 54 12.59 -14.56 -1.57
N ARG A 55 13.33 -14.29 -2.65
CA ARG A 55 13.64 -12.92 -3.05
C ARG A 55 13.76 -12.77 -4.55
N VAL A 56 13.20 -11.68 -5.07
CA VAL A 56 13.37 -11.23 -6.45
C VAL A 56 13.96 -9.82 -6.42
N ASP A 57 15.08 -9.63 -7.11
CA ASP A 57 15.68 -8.32 -7.33
C ASP A 57 15.68 -8.02 -8.83
N VAL A 58 15.07 -6.90 -9.20
CA VAL A 58 15.06 -6.37 -10.57
C VAL A 58 15.78 -5.04 -10.57
N LEU A 59 16.70 -4.84 -11.51
CA LEU A 59 17.32 -3.54 -11.76
C LEU A 59 16.92 -3.04 -13.15
N GLU A 60 16.50 -1.80 -13.24
CA GLU A 60 16.12 -1.13 -14.50
C GLU A 60 16.90 0.17 -14.62
N GLN A 61 17.30 0.57 -15.82
CA GLN A 61 17.75 1.95 -16.05
C GLN A 61 16.54 2.88 -16.06
N ASP A 62 16.66 4.03 -15.40
CA ASP A 62 15.62 5.06 -15.44
C ASP A 62 15.68 5.77 -16.80
N SER A 63 14.58 5.75 -17.56
CA SER A 63 14.52 6.39 -18.87
C SER A 63 14.52 7.92 -18.82
N LYS A 64 14.27 8.52 -17.65
CA LYS A 64 14.12 9.97 -17.48
C LYS A 64 15.31 10.64 -16.81
N GLN A 65 16.24 9.87 -16.22
CA GLN A 65 17.37 10.40 -15.47
C GLN A 65 18.53 9.42 -15.42
N ALA A 66 19.74 9.92 -15.15
CA ALA A 66 20.93 9.10 -14.94
C ALA A 66 20.89 8.37 -13.57
N ALA A 67 19.93 7.44 -13.43
CA ALA A 67 19.73 6.62 -12.26
C ALA A 67 19.25 5.22 -12.67
N ALA A 68 19.42 4.26 -11.77
CA ALA A 68 18.83 2.94 -11.88
C ALA A 68 17.70 2.78 -10.85
N ARG A 69 16.62 2.13 -11.24
CA ARG A 69 15.50 1.75 -10.37
C ARG A 69 15.68 0.29 -9.97
N GLY A 70 15.83 0.03 -8.69
CA GLY A 70 15.86 -1.32 -8.14
C GLY A 70 14.50 -1.66 -7.54
N THR A 71 13.87 -2.76 -7.95
CA THR A 71 12.70 -3.33 -7.29
C THR A 71 13.11 -4.62 -6.58
N THR A 72 12.89 -4.68 -5.29
CA THR A 72 13.14 -5.86 -4.46
C THR A 72 11.81 -6.34 -3.89
N VAL A 73 11.48 -7.60 -4.15
CA VAL A 73 10.38 -8.31 -3.49
C VAL A 73 10.99 -9.39 -2.63
N THR A 74 10.61 -9.44 -1.36
CA THR A 74 11.09 -10.45 -0.41
C THR A 74 9.91 -11.09 0.28
N LEU A 75 9.91 -12.41 0.35
CA LEU A 75 9.08 -13.18 1.26
C LEU A 75 9.97 -13.91 2.26
N ILE A 76 9.66 -13.74 3.55
CA ILE A 76 10.41 -14.38 4.62
C ILE A 76 9.41 -15.09 5.53
N THR A 77 9.66 -16.36 5.80
CA THR A 77 9.00 -17.04 6.92
C THR A 77 9.89 -16.87 8.15
N SER A 78 9.39 -16.16 9.16
CA SER A 78 10.14 -15.92 10.40
C SER A 78 9.20 -16.11 11.58
N LYS A 79 9.62 -16.95 12.54
CA LYS A 79 8.80 -17.39 13.67
C LYS A 79 7.47 -18.00 13.15
N ASP A 80 6.35 -17.35 13.46
CA ASP A 80 5.00 -17.77 13.11
C ASP A 80 4.31 -16.86 12.10
N GLU A 81 5.06 -15.95 11.46
CA GLU A 81 4.52 -15.06 10.46
C GLU A 81 5.23 -15.22 9.11
N LEU A 82 4.45 -15.04 8.05
CA LEU A 82 4.92 -14.83 6.70
C LEU A 82 4.95 -13.33 6.43
N TYR A 83 6.15 -12.81 6.18
CA TYR A 83 6.40 -11.42 5.85
C TYR A 83 6.53 -11.26 4.34
N PHE A 84 5.81 -10.30 3.78
CA PHE A 84 5.98 -9.82 2.42
C PHE A 84 6.51 -8.39 2.46
N ASP A 85 7.59 -8.11 1.74
CA ASP A 85 8.18 -6.79 1.61
C ASP A 85 8.44 -6.49 0.14
N LEU A 86 7.95 -5.33 -0.33
CA LEU A 86 8.18 -4.80 -1.66
C LEU A 86 8.80 -3.41 -1.52
N ARG A 87 9.99 -3.23 -2.07
CA ARG A 87 10.72 -1.97 -2.06
C ARG A 87 11.13 -1.57 -3.46
N ARG A 88 10.91 -0.29 -3.78
CA ARG A 88 11.50 0.36 -4.95
C ARG A 88 12.53 1.37 -4.48
N THR A 89 13.72 1.28 -5.04
CA THR A 89 14.85 2.16 -4.74
C THR A 89 15.30 2.86 -6.01
N LEU A 90 15.73 4.11 -5.86
CA LEU A 90 16.40 4.88 -6.88
C LEU A 90 17.88 5.01 -6.51
N ARG A 91 18.76 4.63 -7.44
CA ARG A 91 20.22 4.62 -7.29
C ARG A 91 20.84 5.52 -8.35
N PRO A 92 21.45 6.66 -8.00
CA PRO A 92 22.20 7.46 -8.96
C PRO A 92 23.30 6.62 -9.62
N THR A 93 23.42 6.69 -10.95
CA THR A 93 24.45 5.94 -11.70
C THR A 93 25.70 6.77 -11.98
N LYS A 94 25.67 8.06 -11.65
CA LYS A 94 26.79 9.01 -11.71
C LYS A 94 26.83 9.85 -10.44
N SER A 95 27.96 10.51 -10.19
CA SER A 95 28.09 11.58 -9.17
C SER A 95 27.23 12.78 -9.56
N ALA A 96 25.92 12.64 -9.42
CA ALA A 96 24.94 13.66 -9.73
C ALA A 96 24.20 14.05 -8.44
N LEU A 97 24.25 15.34 -8.10
CA LEU A 97 23.30 15.96 -7.20
C LEU A 97 21.97 16.05 -7.96
N LEU A 98 21.18 14.97 -7.93
CA LEU A 98 19.84 15.01 -8.50
C LEU A 98 18.98 15.94 -7.62
N PRO A 99 18.38 17.01 -8.18
CA PRO A 99 17.33 17.73 -7.47
C PRO A 99 16.29 16.71 -7.00
N ARG A 100 15.74 16.88 -5.79
CA ARG A 100 14.69 16.01 -5.22
C ARG A 100 13.41 16.11 -6.06
N ARG A 101 13.40 15.62 -7.30
CA ARG A 101 12.18 15.51 -8.09
C ARG A 101 11.38 14.36 -7.51
N THR A 102 10.28 14.77 -6.87
CA THR A 102 9.03 14.05 -6.60
C THR A 102 9.14 12.56 -6.26
N ILE A 103 8.60 12.20 -5.10
CA ILE A 103 8.18 10.83 -4.81
C ILE A 103 7.22 10.44 -5.94
N ASP A 104 7.70 9.63 -6.88
CA ASP A 104 6.87 9.10 -7.96
C ASP A 104 5.71 8.34 -7.32
N ARG A 105 4.50 8.53 -7.85
CA ARG A 105 3.34 7.71 -7.45
C ARG A 105 3.70 6.23 -7.59
N PRO A 106 3.14 5.34 -6.75
CA PRO A 106 3.33 3.91 -6.91
C PRO A 106 3.06 3.50 -8.35
N GLU A 107 4.04 2.85 -8.99
CA GLU A 107 3.88 2.46 -10.39
C GLU A 107 2.72 1.47 -10.52
N PRO A 108 1.81 1.61 -11.51
CA PRO A 108 0.61 0.79 -11.60
C PRO A 108 0.88 -0.73 -11.54
N ARG A 109 1.97 -1.18 -12.15
CA ARG A 109 2.44 -2.57 -12.11
C ARG A 109 2.78 -3.06 -10.70
N LEU A 110 3.37 -2.22 -9.86
CA LEU A 110 3.67 -2.56 -8.46
C LEU A 110 2.39 -2.57 -7.64
N ASN A 111 1.52 -1.60 -7.89
CA ASN A 111 0.23 -1.54 -7.22
C ASN A 111 -0.63 -2.79 -7.48
N LYS A 112 -0.56 -3.37 -8.69
CA LYS A 112 -1.23 -4.63 -9.01
C LYS A 112 -0.76 -5.78 -8.10
N LEU A 113 0.56 -5.93 -7.92
CA LEU A 113 1.11 -6.94 -7.01
C LEU A 113 0.70 -6.68 -5.56
N THR A 114 0.78 -5.43 -5.09
CA THR A 114 0.34 -5.05 -3.73
C THR A 114 -1.12 -5.43 -3.50
N LEU A 115 -2.03 -5.11 -4.43
CA LEU A 115 -3.45 -5.46 -4.32
C LEU A 115 -3.70 -6.96 -4.24
N GLU A 116 -2.97 -7.75 -5.03
CA GLU A 116 -3.07 -9.21 -5.01
C GLU A 116 -2.61 -9.78 -3.67
N ILE A 117 -1.50 -9.28 -3.12
CA ILE A 117 -0.97 -9.69 -1.82
C ILE A 117 -1.90 -9.28 -0.67
N VAL A 118 -2.41 -8.04 -0.68
CA VAL A 118 -3.39 -7.56 0.32
C VAL A 118 -4.63 -8.46 0.32
N LYS A 119 -5.16 -8.77 -0.88
CA LYS A 119 -6.33 -9.66 -1.03
C LYS A 119 -6.04 -11.10 -0.59
N LEU A 120 -4.82 -11.59 -0.81
CA LEU A 120 -4.39 -12.92 -0.42
C LEU A 120 -4.24 -13.03 1.11
N PHE A 121 -3.55 -12.07 1.73
CA PHE A 121 -3.19 -12.12 3.15
C PHE A 121 -4.36 -11.76 4.08
N LYS A 122 -5.28 -10.89 3.64
CA LYS A 122 -6.47 -10.46 4.39
C LYS A 122 -6.18 -10.08 5.84
N VAL A 123 -5.08 -9.38 6.05
CA VAL A 123 -4.64 -8.97 7.39
C VAL A 123 -5.60 -7.94 7.93
N ARG A 124 -5.81 -7.99 9.24
CA ARG A 124 -6.63 -7.03 9.97
C ARG A 124 -5.76 -5.96 10.61
N ASP A 125 -6.27 -4.75 10.60
CA ASP A 125 -5.76 -3.59 11.28
C ASP A 125 -6.86 -3.07 12.20
N ALA A 126 -6.68 -3.17 13.53
CA ALA A 126 -7.72 -2.94 14.53
C ALA A 126 -9.09 -3.56 14.15
N GLU A 127 -9.10 -4.89 13.96
CA GLU A 127 -10.25 -5.71 13.52
C GLU A 127 -10.81 -5.43 12.12
N LYS A 128 -10.39 -4.35 11.45
CA LYS A 128 -10.79 -4.03 10.08
C LYS A 128 -9.86 -4.72 9.08
N ILE A 129 -10.41 -5.40 8.09
CA ILE A 129 -9.57 -5.97 7.01
C ILE A 129 -8.91 -4.84 6.23
N ILE A 130 -7.61 -4.96 5.98
CA ILE A 130 -6.88 -4.09 5.07
C ILE A 130 -7.27 -4.49 3.65
N ASP A 131 -7.89 -3.58 2.91
CA ASP A 131 -8.29 -3.79 1.53
C ASP A 131 -8.10 -2.52 0.68
N ALA A 132 -8.70 -2.52 -0.50
CA ALA A 132 -8.62 -1.44 -1.50
C ALA A 132 -9.95 -0.70 -1.67
N GLU A 133 -10.83 -0.78 -0.66
CA GLU A 133 -12.19 -0.25 -0.70
C GLU A 133 -12.31 1.02 0.13
N ILE A 134 -13.33 1.83 -0.22
CA ILE A 134 -13.66 3.03 0.53
C ILE A 134 -14.71 2.64 1.57
N THR A 135 -14.42 2.93 2.84
CA THR A 135 -15.42 2.82 3.90
C THR A 135 -16.38 3.99 3.80
N ILE A 136 -17.68 3.73 3.63
CA ILE A 136 -18.68 4.80 3.53
C ILE A 136 -19.41 4.91 4.87
N ALA A 137 -19.31 6.07 5.51
CA ALA A 137 -20.10 6.44 6.68
C ALA A 137 -21.21 7.40 6.26
N ASN A 138 -22.46 6.97 6.40
CA ASN A 138 -23.63 7.68 5.91
C ASN A 138 -24.71 7.89 6.99
N ASP A 139 -24.52 7.34 8.19
CA ASP A 139 -25.44 7.45 9.31
C ASP A 139 -24.70 7.68 10.65
N GLN A 140 -25.46 7.80 11.74
CA GLN A 140 -24.89 8.06 13.07
C GLN A 140 -23.97 6.91 13.53
N LEU A 141 -24.40 5.66 13.34
CA LEU A 141 -23.66 4.48 13.80
C LEU A 141 -22.35 4.31 13.03
N SER A 142 -22.37 4.48 11.71
CA SER A 142 -21.18 4.42 10.87
C SER A 142 -20.22 5.59 11.12
N GLY A 143 -20.74 6.80 11.40
CA GLY A 143 -19.94 7.94 11.85
C GLY A 143 -19.20 7.65 13.17
N GLN A 144 -19.91 7.11 14.16
CA GLN A 144 -19.34 6.69 15.45
C GLN A 144 -18.34 5.54 15.27
N SER A 145 -18.69 4.52 14.49
CA SER A 145 -17.78 3.40 14.21
C SER A 145 -16.50 3.85 13.54
N LEU A 146 -16.57 4.84 12.65
CA LEU A 146 -15.40 5.41 11.99
C LEU A 146 -14.52 6.20 12.97
N ALA A 147 -15.11 6.96 13.90
CA ALA A 147 -14.37 7.66 14.95
C ALA A 147 -13.69 6.70 15.93
N ALA A 148 -14.41 5.65 16.37
CA ALA A 148 -13.84 4.60 17.22
C ALA A 148 -12.67 3.87 16.52
N PHE A 149 -12.80 3.62 15.21
CA PHE A 149 -11.71 3.05 14.42
C PHE A 149 -10.52 4.00 14.26
N ALA A 150 -10.78 5.30 14.07
CA ALA A 150 -9.73 6.31 13.97
C ALA A 150 -8.88 6.38 15.24
N GLU A 151 -9.47 6.25 16.42
CA GLU A 151 -8.78 6.27 17.71
C GLU A 151 -8.37 4.87 18.23
N ALA A 152 -8.51 3.82 17.42
CA ALA A 152 -8.23 2.45 17.86
C ALA A 152 -6.73 2.25 18.21
N PRO A 153 -6.36 1.88 19.45
CA PRO A 153 -4.95 1.82 19.87
C PRO A 153 -4.11 0.76 19.15
N SER A 154 -4.75 -0.28 18.62
CA SER A 154 -4.08 -1.35 17.87
C SER A 154 -3.97 -1.06 16.37
N ARG A 155 -4.42 0.11 15.91
CA ARG A 155 -4.32 0.51 14.50
C ARG A 155 -2.84 0.71 14.14
N ARG A 156 -2.50 0.37 12.91
CA ARG A 156 -1.13 0.40 12.37
C ARG A 156 -1.04 1.25 11.11
N LEU A 157 -2.13 1.37 10.36
CA LEU A 157 -2.17 2.19 9.15
C LEU A 157 -2.89 3.52 9.43
N PRO A 158 -2.43 4.65 8.88
CA PRO A 158 -3.20 5.89 8.90
C PRO A 158 -4.57 5.68 8.23
N ILE A 159 -5.55 6.49 8.63
CA ILE A 159 -6.84 6.59 7.94
C ILE A 159 -6.97 7.97 7.30
N LEU A 160 -7.30 7.99 6.01
CA LEU A 160 -7.68 9.18 5.28
C LEU A 160 -9.21 9.28 5.28
N ILE A 161 -9.73 10.39 5.78
CA ILE A 161 -11.17 10.65 5.85
C ILE A 161 -11.49 11.87 4.99
N GLU A 162 -12.36 11.66 4.01
CA GLU A 162 -12.92 12.74 3.21
C GLU A 162 -14.41 12.91 3.52
N VAL A 163 -14.80 14.08 4.02
CA VAL A 163 -16.21 14.44 4.12
C VAL A 163 -16.69 14.90 2.74
N ILE A 164 -17.58 14.14 2.13
CA ILE A 164 -18.08 14.35 0.77
C ILE A 164 -19.50 14.93 0.73
N VAL A 165 -20.22 14.93 1.86
CA VAL A 165 -21.54 15.55 1.94
C VAL A 165 -21.46 17.04 1.55
N GLY A 166 -22.36 17.46 0.65
CA GLY A 166 -22.42 18.83 0.14
C GLY A 166 -21.33 19.20 -0.87
N LYS A 167 -20.45 18.28 -1.26
CA LYS A 167 -19.48 18.51 -2.35
C LYS A 167 -20.05 18.08 -3.70
N PRO A 168 -19.73 18.78 -4.80
CA PRO A 168 -20.12 18.36 -6.15
C PRO A 168 -19.42 17.06 -6.58
N ALA A 169 -18.21 16.81 -6.07
CA ALA A 169 -17.45 15.58 -6.32
C ALA A 169 -16.47 15.31 -5.17
N ALA A 170 -16.19 14.03 -4.92
CA ALA A 170 -15.10 13.61 -4.04
C ALA A 170 -13.74 13.80 -4.72
N ILE A 171 -12.73 14.21 -3.95
CA ILE A 171 -11.34 14.30 -4.40
C ILE A 171 -10.72 12.90 -4.49
N THR A 172 -11.03 12.05 -3.52
CA THR A 172 -10.56 10.66 -3.49
C THR A 172 -11.57 9.73 -4.13
N SER A 173 -11.07 8.65 -4.74
CA SER A 173 -11.88 7.70 -5.51
C SER A 173 -11.42 6.26 -5.28
N SER A 174 -12.10 5.29 -5.91
CA SER A 174 -11.66 3.89 -5.91
C SER A 174 -10.24 3.72 -6.47
N VAL A 175 -9.79 4.61 -7.35
CA VAL A 175 -8.39 4.63 -7.82
C VAL A 175 -7.45 5.00 -6.69
N THR A 176 -7.81 5.99 -5.87
CA THR A 176 -7.06 6.38 -4.67
C THR A 176 -7.03 5.23 -3.66
N ALA A 177 -8.16 4.59 -3.39
CA ALA A 177 -8.24 3.45 -2.48
C ALA A 177 -7.30 2.32 -2.91
N LYS A 178 -7.31 1.99 -4.20
CA LYS A 178 -6.40 0.99 -4.78
C LYS A 178 -4.93 1.36 -4.65
N GLN A 179 -4.58 2.64 -4.77
CA GLN A 179 -3.19 3.12 -4.61
C GLN A 179 -2.71 3.13 -3.17
N LEU A 180 -3.63 3.24 -2.22
CA LEU A 180 -3.36 3.27 -0.79
C LEU A 180 -3.54 1.90 -0.11
N ALA A 181 -3.92 0.87 -0.84
CA ALA A 181 -4.09 -0.48 -0.30
C ALA A 181 -2.81 -0.95 0.40
N GLY A 182 -2.92 -1.27 1.69
CA GLY A 182 -1.78 -1.64 2.52
C GLY A 182 -0.88 -0.49 3.00
N ILE A 183 -1.23 0.76 2.68
CA ILE A 183 -0.56 1.99 3.12
C ILE A 183 -1.47 2.79 4.06
N ALA A 184 -2.75 2.90 3.73
CA ALA A 184 -3.74 3.64 4.52
C ALA A 184 -5.15 3.13 4.27
N HIS A 185 -6.02 3.29 5.27
CA HIS A 185 -7.47 3.15 5.08
C HIS A 185 -8.03 4.42 4.44
N LEU A 186 -9.06 4.28 3.61
CA LEU A 186 -9.78 5.41 3.02
C LEU A 186 -11.26 5.35 3.43
N ALA A 187 -11.78 6.46 3.91
CA ALA A 187 -13.18 6.59 4.29
C ALA A 187 -13.81 7.85 3.72
N HIS A 188 -15.08 7.72 3.32
CA HIS A 188 -15.94 8.81 2.91
C HIS A 188 -17.04 9.01 3.94
N VAL A 189 -17.26 10.26 4.34
CA VAL A 189 -18.40 10.66 5.16
C VAL A 189 -19.42 11.36 4.27
N SER A 190 -20.54 10.69 4.02
CA SER A 190 -21.50 11.08 2.98
C SER A 190 -22.79 11.69 3.50
N SER A 191 -22.93 11.90 4.82
CA SER A 191 -24.06 12.62 5.41
C SER A 191 -23.62 13.58 6.52
N HIS A 192 -24.40 14.64 6.75
CA HIS A 192 -24.16 15.58 7.86
C HIS A 192 -24.31 14.89 9.22
N MET A 193 -25.18 13.88 9.31
CA MET A 193 -25.37 13.08 10.52
C MET A 193 -24.12 12.27 10.86
N ALA A 194 -23.49 11.64 9.87
CA ALA A 194 -22.24 10.91 10.08
C ALA A 194 -21.07 11.84 10.41
N ASP A 195 -20.99 13.04 9.80
CA ASP A 195 -20.00 14.07 10.14
C ASP A 195 -20.14 14.52 11.60
N ALA A 196 -21.35 14.86 12.04
CA ALA A 196 -21.61 15.23 13.43
C ALA A 196 -21.26 14.07 14.39
N ALA A 197 -21.79 12.87 14.12
CA ALA A 197 -21.59 11.71 14.97
C ALA A 197 -20.11 11.29 15.12
N PHE A 198 -19.32 11.44 14.06
CA PHE A 198 -17.87 11.24 14.14
C PHE A 198 -17.23 12.23 15.10
N ASN A 199 -17.45 13.54 14.89
CA ASN A 199 -16.77 14.58 15.67
C ASN A 199 -17.21 14.58 17.14
N ASP A 200 -18.47 14.26 17.41
CA ASP A 200 -19.01 14.13 18.76
C ASP A 200 -18.32 13.00 19.53
N LEU A 201 -18.15 11.82 18.91
CA LEU A 201 -17.45 10.70 19.55
C LEU A 201 -15.94 10.94 19.64
N TYR A 202 -15.35 11.59 18.63
CA TYR A 202 -13.94 11.96 18.61
C TYR A 202 -13.61 13.03 19.68
N GLY A 203 -14.60 13.81 20.12
CA GLY A 203 -14.44 14.85 21.14
C GLY A 203 -13.85 16.17 20.61
N ALA A 204 -13.72 16.33 19.30
CA ALA A 204 -13.24 17.55 18.65
C ALA A 204 -13.73 17.63 17.19
N LYS A 205 -13.72 18.84 16.60
CA LYS A 205 -13.98 19.03 15.16
C LYS A 205 -12.75 18.60 14.34
N ALA A 206 -12.56 17.29 14.24
CA ALA A 206 -11.42 16.66 13.57
C ALA A 206 -11.61 16.52 12.05
N ILE A 207 -12.85 16.29 11.60
CA ILE A 207 -13.18 16.16 10.18
C ILE A 207 -14.17 17.23 9.72
N GLY A 208 -14.11 17.58 8.44
CA GLY A 208 -15.03 18.54 7.83
C GLY A 208 -14.91 18.56 6.30
N SER A 209 -15.86 19.20 5.64
CA SER A 209 -15.93 19.26 4.17
C SER A 209 -14.83 20.13 3.52
N GLY A 210 -14.11 20.95 4.28
CA GLY A 210 -13.08 21.84 3.74
C GLY A 210 -11.76 21.17 3.34
N TRP A 211 -11.49 19.95 3.82
CA TRP A 211 -10.19 19.29 3.63
C TRP A 211 -10.31 17.76 3.70
N ILE A 212 -9.23 17.07 3.34
CA ILE A 212 -9.04 15.64 3.63
C ILE A 212 -8.29 15.56 4.94
N THR A 213 -8.79 14.76 5.88
CA THR A 213 -8.16 14.55 7.18
C THR A 213 -7.34 13.27 7.16
N VAL A 214 -6.13 13.31 7.70
CA VAL A 214 -5.28 12.12 7.88
C VAL A 214 -5.07 11.91 9.37
N ILE A 215 -5.53 10.78 9.89
CA ILE A 215 -5.37 10.42 11.30
C ILE A 215 -4.33 9.30 11.36
N TRP A 216 -3.18 9.58 11.97
CA TRP A 216 -2.11 8.62 12.18
C TRP A 216 -2.44 7.71 13.38
N PRO A 217 -1.95 6.46 13.41
CA PRO A 217 -2.07 5.61 14.59
C PRO A 217 -1.27 6.14 15.78
#